data_AF-A0A8J6C432-F1
#
_entry.id   AF-A0A8J6C432-F1
#
_cell.length_a   1.000
_cell.length_b   1.000
_cell.length_c   1.000
_cell.angle_alpha   90.00
_cell.angle_beta   90.00
_cell.angle_gamma   90.00
#
_symmetry.space_group_name_H-M   'P 1'
#
loop_
_entity.id
_entity.type
_entity.pdbx_description
1 polymer ?
#
loop_
_entity_poly.entity_id
_entity_poly.type
_entity_poly.pdbx_seq_one_letter_code
_entity_poly.pdbx_strand_id
1 'polypeptide(L)'
;MGAQACGAVVGRKRARATAAALARAPRALVENEPGLCASVGRAHAALLRAGGQAWLWRAPDCDCAEAPPGGGLDIVAHSARAGASAAKLAELRVDGDSAEREIGDPPHRWITNVSCESLWLRAAGRRWLLPARSACVVSAMREWQDALARIRPADGFELVVLDPPWPSHSAQRARAYETVDVRRVLASHVRLGPLLSDVGSVVIVWCTNNKALSDWVVHALFPEWGLRHVATWFWLKLTAGAGELVTGSVDSPHRKPWEPMLLGVRGAPDWADRLPARRVICACPVGHSVKPPLEAIVRQHVRERSFAPDGTKLELFARELRTGWCSAGDQAVALQAEGWYCARARSSPPPPGVGG
;
A
#
# COMPACT_ATOMS: atom_id res chain seq x y z
N MET A 1 -1.75 48.15 -70.78
CA MET A 1 -2.63 49.02 -69.97
C MET A 1 -3.62 48.12 -69.26
N GLY A 2 -3.59 48.13 -67.92
CA GLY A 2 -4.28 47.14 -67.10
C GLY A 2 -5.71 47.49 -66.70
N ALA A 3 -6.37 46.54 -66.05
CA ALA A 3 -7.19 46.72 -64.87
C ALA A 3 -7.58 45.35 -64.28
N GLN A 4 -7.43 45.20 -62.98
CA GLN A 4 -7.93 44.11 -62.13
C GLN A 4 -9.43 44.24 -61.84
N ALA A 5 -10.10 43.11 -61.54
CA ALA A 5 -10.98 42.87 -60.37
C ALA A 5 -11.74 41.53 -60.59
N CYS A 6 -11.47 40.46 -59.84
CA CYS A 6 -11.98 40.13 -58.49
C CYS A 6 -13.49 39.85 -58.44
N GLY A 7 -13.88 38.59 -58.17
CA GLY A 7 -15.26 38.26 -57.78
C GLY A 7 -15.68 36.79 -57.85
N ALA A 8 -15.89 36.20 -56.67
CA ALA A 8 -16.78 35.07 -56.35
C ALA A 8 -16.35 33.62 -56.69
N VAL A 9 -15.68 32.98 -55.72
CA VAL A 9 -15.68 31.53 -55.52
C VAL A 9 -16.86 31.18 -54.61
N VAL A 10 -17.93 30.59 -55.15
CA VAL A 10 -18.98 29.94 -54.35
C VAL A 10 -19.38 28.61 -55.01
N GLY A 11 -19.23 27.52 -54.24
CA GLY A 11 -20.22 26.44 -54.26
C GLY A 11 -19.90 25.16 -55.03
N ARG A 12 -18.84 24.42 -54.67
CA ARG A 12 -18.83 22.94 -54.85
C ARG A 12 -18.09 22.23 -53.71
N LYS A 13 -18.69 22.16 -52.52
CA LYS A 13 -18.33 21.18 -51.47
C LYS A 13 -19.58 20.72 -50.70
N ARG A 14 -20.43 19.92 -51.36
CA ARG A 14 -21.40 19.05 -50.69
C ARG A 14 -21.52 17.76 -51.49
N ALA A 15 -20.76 16.73 -51.09
CA ALA A 15 -21.03 15.30 -51.27
C ALA A 15 -19.76 14.48 -51.00
N ARG A 16 -19.33 14.40 -49.74
CA ARG A 16 -18.50 13.30 -49.21
C ARG A 16 -18.42 13.42 -47.69
N ALA A 17 -19.56 13.25 -47.06
CA ALA A 17 -19.67 13.12 -45.60
C ALA A 17 -20.66 11.98 -45.30
N THR A 18 -20.37 10.79 -45.79
CA THR A 18 -21.03 9.54 -45.40
C THR A 18 -20.14 8.39 -45.83
N ALA A 19 -19.96 7.41 -44.95
CA ALA A 19 -19.13 6.19 -45.11
C ALA A 19 -17.63 6.28 -44.72
N ALA A 20 -17.31 6.89 -43.59
CA ALA A 20 -16.07 6.58 -42.86
C ALA A 20 -16.26 6.59 -41.33
N ALA A 21 -17.41 6.13 -40.85
CA ALA A 21 -17.48 5.55 -39.51
C ALA A 21 -17.01 4.10 -39.64
N LEU A 22 -15.70 3.91 -39.82
CA LEU A 22 -15.07 2.62 -39.58
C LEU A 22 -15.36 2.30 -38.11
N ALA A 23 -16.30 1.38 -37.89
CA ALA A 23 -16.45 0.71 -36.62
C ALA A 23 -15.08 0.10 -36.29
N ARG A 24 -14.29 0.82 -35.48
CA ARG A 24 -13.08 0.27 -34.89
C ARG A 24 -13.54 -0.99 -34.16
N ALA A 25 -13.05 -2.14 -34.59
CA ALA A 25 -13.25 -3.38 -33.86
C ALA A 25 -13.00 -3.10 -32.37
N PRO A 26 -13.90 -3.53 -31.47
CA PRO A 26 -13.72 -3.29 -30.04
C PRO A 26 -12.33 -3.79 -29.66
N ARG A 27 -11.51 -2.89 -29.09
CA ARG A 27 -10.17 -3.27 -28.62
C ARG A 27 -10.35 -4.40 -27.62
N ALA A 28 -9.55 -5.46 -27.76
CA ALA A 28 -9.58 -6.58 -26.83
C ALA A 28 -9.39 -6.06 -25.41
N LEU A 29 -10.29 -6.50 -24.52
CA LEU A 29 -10.25 -6.15 -23.12
C LEU A 29 -8.95 -6.69 -22.51
N VAL A 30 -8.16 -5.82 -21.91
CA VAL A 30 -6.95 -6.22 -21.16
C VAL A 30 -7.34 -6.36 -19.69
N GLU A 31 -7.29 -7.58 -19.18
CA GLU A 31 -7.51 -7.89 -17.76
C GLU A 31 -6.50 -8.90 -17.24
N ASN A 32 -6.18 -8.82 -15.94
CA ASN A 32 -5.21 -9.71 -15.29
C ASN A 32 -5.73 -11.15 -15.17
N GLU A 33 -7.05 -11.28 -15.02
CA GLU A 33 -7.74 -12.55 -14.89
C GLU A 33 -9.07 -12.48 -15.65
N PRO A 34 -9.55 -13.61 -16.23
CA PRO A 34 -10.83 -13.66 -16.90
C PRO A 34 -12.00 -13.16 -16.04
N GLY A 35 -12.84 -12.31 -16.64
CA GLY A 35 -14.04 -11.75 -16.02
C GLY A 35 -13.78 -10.74 -14.90
N LEU A 36 -12.54 -10.27 -14.73
CA LEU A 36 -12.19 -9.29 -13.69
C LEU A 36 -12.92 -7.98 -13.91
N CYS A 37 -12.94 -7.44 -15.12
CA CYS A 37 -13.59 -6.15 -15.39
C CYS A 37 -15.09 -6.22 -15.09
N ALA A 38 -15.75 -7.33 -15.43
CA ALA A 38 -17.14 -7.58 -15.10
C ALA A 38 -17.36 -7.68 -13.58
N SER A 39 -16.45 -8.33 -12.85
CA SER A 39 -16.49 -8.42 -11.39
C SER A 39 -16.36 -7.05 -10.72
N VAL A 40 -15.41 -6.24 -11.19
CA VAL A 40 -15.19 -4.87 -10.73
C VAL A 40 -16.40 -4.00 -11.03
N GLY A 41 -16.95 -4.08 -12.25
CA GLY A 41 -18.15 -3.34 -12.64
C GLY A 41 -19.36 -3.68 -11.77
N ARG A 42 -19.56 -4.96 -11.42
CA ARG A 42 -20.62 -5.37 -10.48
C ARG A 42 -20.40 -4.81 -9.08
N ALA A 43 -19.17 -4.86 -8.56
CA ALA A 43 -18.84 -4.32 -7.24
C ALA A 43 -19.04 -2.80 -7.18
N HIS A 44 -18.63 -2.08 -8.22
CA HIS A 44 -18.84 -0.64 -8.34
C HIS A 44 -20.34 -0.29 -8.41
N ALA A 45 -21.10 -0.98 -9.25
CA ALA A 45 -22.55 -0.76 -9.36
C ALA A 45 -23.29 -1.08 -8.04
N ALA A 46 -22.87 -2.12 -7.32
CA ALA A 46 -23.42 -2.45 -6.00
C ALA A 46 -23.13 -1.34 -4.97
N LEU A 47 -21.91 -0.79 -4.99
CA LEU A 47 -21.53 0.34 -4.14
C LEU A 47 -22.41 1.58 -4.42
N LEU A 48 -22.59 1.93 -5.70
CA LEU A 48 -23.42 3.08 -6.08
C LEU A 48 -24.88 2.89 -5.64
N ARG A 49 -25.44 1.68 -5.76
CA ARG A 49 -26.79 1.36 -5.25
C ARG A 49 -26.91 1.44 -3.74
N ALA A 50 -25.84 1.14 -3.00
CA ALA A 50 -25.78 1.26 -1.54
C ALA A 50 -25.55 2.71 -1.05
N GLY A 51 -25.67 3.71 -1.93
CA GLY A 51 -25.58 5.12 -1.57
C GLY A 51 -24.16 5.69 -1.50
N GLY A 52 -23.14 4.98 -1.99
CA GLY A 52 -21.77 5.50 -2.20
C GLY A 52 -20.97 5.91 -0.97
N GLN A 53 -21.59 6.09 0.20
CA GLN A 53 -20.95 6.65 1.40
C GLN A 53 -20.38 5.62 2.37
N ALA A 54 -20.65 4.32 2.16
CA ALA A 54 -20.35 3.28 3.15
C ALA A 54 -18.87 2.85 3.25
N TRP A 55 -17.98 3.34 2.39
CA TRP A 55 -16.60 2.82 2.29
C TRP A 55 -15.53 3.89 2.09
N LEU A 56 -15.80 5.11 2.57
CA LEU A 56 -14.73 5.96 3.05
C LEU A 56 -14.14 5.22 4.26
N TRP A 57 -13.06 4.46 4.06
CA TRP A 57 -12.16 4.22 5.17
C TRP A 57 -11.53 5.57 5.51
N ARG A 58 -12.29 6.39 6.23
CA ARG A 58 -11.73 7.41 7.09
C ARG A 58 -11.09 6.59 8.20
N ALA A 59 -9.76 6.61 8.30
CA ALA A 59 -9.21 6.61 9.65
C ALA A 59 -10.03 7.67 10.41
N PRO A 60 -10.51 7.40 11.63
CA PRO A 60 -11.22 8.42 12.39
C PRO A 60 -10.36 9.69 12.28
N ASP A 61 -10.92 10.71 11.65
CA ASP A 61 -10.30 12.03 11.40
C ASP A 61 -9.25 12.16 10.27
N CYS A 62 -9.36 11.46 9.13
CA CYS A 62 -8.54 11.77 7.93
C CYS A 62 -9.33 12.44 6.80
N ASP A 63 -9.31 13.77 6.76
CA ASP A 63 -9.44 14.53 5.51
C ASP A 63 -8.05 14.62 4.86
N CYS A 64 -7.99 14.28 3.57
CA CYS A 64 -6.75 14.00 2.86
C CYS A 64 -6.13 15.32 2.36
N ALA A 65 -5.31 15.98 3.16
CA ALA A 65 -4.39 17.01 2.66
C ALA A 65 -3.05 16.39 2.25
N GLU A 66 -2.43 16.93 1.20
CA GLU A 66 -1.10 16.52 0.75
C GLU A 66 -0.08 16.67 1.89
N ALA A 67 0.80 15.67 2.01
CA ALA A 67 1.93 15.68 2.93
C ALA A 67 2.74 16.98 2.78
N PRO A 68 3.16 17.64 3.87
CA PRO A 68 4.08 18.75 3.74
C PRO A 68 5.36 18.25 3.04
N PRO A 69 5.83 18.94 1.98
CA PRO A 69 7.04 18.54 1.28
C PRO A 69 8.23 18.63 2.24
N GLY A 70 8.87 17.49 2.54
CA GLY A 70 10.09 17.41 3.37
C GLY A 70 10.02 16.62 4.69
N GLY A 71 9.00 15.78 4.91
CA GLY A 71 8.71 15.19 6.23
C GLY A 71 9.28 13.79 6.58
N GLY A 72 9.70 12.97 5.62
CA GLY A 72 10.15 11.60 5.91
C GLY A 72 11.65 11.50 6.19
N LEU A 73 12.06 10.68 7.16
CA LEU A 73 13.45 10.19 7.26
C LEU A 73 13.63 9.15 6.14
N ASP A 74 14.30 9.55 5.06
CA ASP A 74 14.83 8.60 4.08
C ASP A 74 16.19 8.11 4.59
N ILE A 75 16.22 6.90 5.15
CA ILE A 75 17.43 6.35 5.77
C ILE A 75 18.53 6.17 4.72
N VAL A 76 18.21 5.80 3.49
CA VAL A 76 19.24 5.60 2.46
C VAL A 76 19.92 6.93 2.16
N ALA A 77 19.14 7.99 1.98
CA ALA A 77 19.68 9.33 1.77
C ALA A 77 20.38 9.88 3.02
N HIS A 78 19.86 9.59 4.20
CA HIS A 78 20.39 10.09 5.47
C HIS A 78 21.70 9.39 5.87
N SER A 79 21.77 8.05 5.79
CA SER A 79 22.98 7.26 6.04
C SER A 79 24.09 7.57 5.05
N ALA A 80 23.76 7.83 3.77
CA ALA A 80 24.72 8.28 2.78
C ALA A 80 25.34 9.64 3.14
N ARG A 81 24.56 10.55 3.75
CA ARG A 81 25.05 11.85 4.24
C ARG A 81 25.82 11.75 5.56
N ALA A 82 25.41 10.82 6.43
CA ALA A 82 26.01 10.63 7.75
C ALA A 82 27.34 9.86 7.73
N GLY A 83 27.78 9.34 6.57
CA GLY A 83 29.00 8.55 6.45
C GLY A 83 28.96 7.26 7.29
N ALA A 84 27.76 6.78 7.61
CA ALA A 84 27.58 5.65 8.49
C ALA A 84 28.12 4.38 7.83
N SER A 85 29.26 3.89 8.35
CA SER A 85 29.68 2.50 8.22
C SER A 85 28.52 1.59 8.62
N ALA A 86 28.42 0.40 8.02
CA ALA A 86 27.43 -0.63 8.30
C ALA A 86 27.52 -1.12 9.76
N ALA A 87 27.14 -0.25 10.70
CA ALA A 87 27.06 -0.55 12.11
C ALA A 87 25.98 -1.62 12.28
N LYS A 88 26.33 -2.66 13.04
CA LYS A 88 25.44 -3.76 13.38
C LYS A 88 24.14 -3.18 13.95
N LEU A 89 22.98 -3.60 13.42
CA LEU A 89 21.66 -3.24 13.93
C LEU A 89 21.62 -3.34 15.46
N ALA A 90 21.35 -2.23 16.14
CA ALA A 90 21.34 -2.13 17.60
C ALA A 90 19.91 -2.05 18.14
N GLU A 91 19.61 -2.82 19.19
CA GLU A 91 18.27 -2.87 19.81
C GLU A 91 18.01 -1.64 20.65
N LEU A 92 16.85 -1.04 20.44
CA LEU A 92 16.28 -0.07 21.35
C LEU A 92 14.93 -0.59 21.83
N ARG A 93 14.91 -1.15 23.04
CA ARG A 93 13.67 -1.50 23.73
C ARG A 93 13.20 -0.31 24.54
N VAL A 94 11.94 0.08 24.34
CA VAL A 94 11.31 1.21 25.03
C VAL A 94 10.20 0.68 25.92
N ASP A 95 10.29 1.02 27.20
CA ASP A 95 9.39 0.64 28.29
C ASP A 95 9.04 1.84 29.20
N GLY A 96 7.95 1.75 29.95
CA GLY A 96 7.60 2.70 31.02
C GLY A 96 6.84 3.98 30.64
N ASP A 97 6.44 4.71 31.68
CA ASP A 97 5.44 5.81 31.69
C ASP A 97 5.96 7.17 31.16
N SER A 98 7.18 7.20 30.62
CA SER A 98 7.72 8.44 30.06
C SER A 98 7.15 8.66 28.67
N ALA A 99 6.24 9.64 28.54
CA ALA A 99 5.57 9.99 27.29
C ALA A 99 6.54 10.34 26.14
N GLU A 100 7.80 10.65 26.44
CA GLU A 100 8.80 11.05 25.46
C GLU A 100 10.23 10.59 25.79
N ARG A 101 10.98 10.09 24.80
CA ARG A 101 12.42 9.73 24.92
C ARG A 101 13.26 10.24 23.76
N GLU A 102 14.46 10.75 24.03
CA GLU A 102 15.46 11.09 23.01
C GLU A 102 16.32 9.87 22.64
N ILE A 103 16.42 9.55 21.35
CA ILE A 103 17.02 8.29 20.88
C ILE A 103 18.20 8.50 19.91
N GLY A 104 18.59 9.77 19.69
CA GLY A 104 19.62 10.15 18.74
C GLY A 104 19.18 9.96 17.28
N ASP A 105 20.15 9.83 16.38
CA ASP A 105 19.87 9.49 14.99
C ASP A 105 19.43 8.01 14.90
N PRO A 106 18.27 7.69 14.30
CA PRO A 106 17.75 6.32 14.26
C PRO A 106 18.17 5.48 13.04
N PRO A 107 19.09 5.87 12.13
CA PRO A 107 19.34 5.07 10.95
C PRO A 107 19.95 3.74 11.40
N HIS A 108 19.44 2.64 10.85
CA HIS A 108 19.91 1.27 11.13
C HIS A 108 19.62 0.77 12.55
N ARG A 109 18.42 1.05 13.07
CA ARG A 109 17.95 0.51 14.35
C ARG A 109 16.72 -0.37 14.19
N TRP A 110 16.58 -1.28 15.14
CA TRP A 110 15.33 -1.96 15.41
C TRP A 110 14.83 -1.50 16.78
N ILE A 111 13.61 -0.98 16.80
CA ILE A 111 13.01 -0.29 17.95
C ILE A 111 11.75 -1.04 18.32
N THR A 112 11.58 -1.35 19.61
CA THR A 112 10.39 -2.04 20.11
C THR A 112 9.73 -1.24 21.22
N ASN A 113 8.44 -0.96 21.08
CA ASN A 113 7.58 -0.50 22.16
C ASN A 113 6.74 -1.67 22.67
N VAL A 114 7.06 -2.14 23.87
CA VAL A 114 6.33 -3.25 24.51
C VAL A 114 5.18 -2.78 25.40
N SER A 115 5.05 -1.47 25.63
CA SER A 115 4.01 -0.92 26.49
C SER A 115 2.64 -0.98 25.82
N CYS A 116 1.59 -0.84 26.62
CA CYS A 116 0.22 -0.72 26.15
C CYS A 116 -0.14 0.67 25.62
N GLU A 117 0.80 1.62 25.67
CA GLU A 117 0.61 3.03 25.29
C GLU A 117 1.51 3.41 24.12
N SER A 118 1.08 4.40 23.34
CA SER A 118 1.93 4.99 22.30
C SER A 118 2.93 5.96 22.94
N LEU A 119 4.18 5.93 22.48
CA LEU A 119 5.27 6.73 23.02
C LEU A 119 5.77 7.72 21.96
N TRP A 120 6.25 8.90 22.39
CA TRP A 120 6.94 9.82 21.49
C TRP A 120 8.46 9.62 21.57
N LEU A 121 9.10 9.60 20.41
CA LEU A 121 10.55 9.53 20.29
C LEU A 121 11.08 10.81 19.68
N ARG A 122 12.12 11.40 20.28
CA ARG A 122 12.87 12.52 19.71
C ARG A 122 14.11 12.01 18.98
N ALA A 123 14.19 12.31 17.70
CA ALA A 123 15.27 11.89 16.82
C ALA A 123 15.47 12.90 15.70
N ALA A 124 16.72 13.28 15.40
CA ALA A 124 17.08 14.25 14.36
C ALA A 124 16.28 15.58 14.45
N GLY A 125 16.08 16.10 15.65
CA GLY A 125 15.31 17.34 15.89
C GLY A 125 13.80 17.23 15.64
N ARG A 126 13.26 16.01 15.48
CA ARG A 126 11.83 15.73 15.24
C ARG A 126 11.25 14.80 16.28
N ARG A 127 9.94 14.87 16.46
CA ARG A 127 9.14 13.94 17.29
C ARG A 127 8.47 12.91 16.40
N TRP A 128 8.57 11.65 16.79
CA TRP A 128 8.06 10.49 16.07
C TRP A 128 7.16 9.67 16.98
N LEU A 129 5.98 9.27 16.50
CA LEU A 129 5.07 8.42 17.25
C LEU A 129 5.47 6.95 17.11
N LEU A 130 5.69 6.26 18.23
CA LEU A 130 5.87 4.81 18.29
C LEU A 130 4.63 4.17 18.92
N PRO A 131 3.77 3.49 18.14
CA PRO A 131 2.51 2.93 18.66
C PRO A 131 2.72 1.89 19.75
N ALA A 132 1.69 1.69 20.57
CA ALA A 132 1.66 0.62 21.57
C ALA A 132 1.94 -0.76 20.95
N ARG A 133 2.66 -1.61 21.68
CA ARG A 133 2.92 -3.01 21.31
C ARG A 133 3.40 -3.18 19.86
N SER A 134 4.29 -2.30 19.43
CA SER A 134 4.81 -2.27 18.06
C SER A 134 6.32 -2.46 18.03
N ALA A 135 6.81 -2.94 16.90
CA ALA A 135 8.25 -2.98 16.63
C ALA A 135 8.51 -2.44 15.22
N CYS A 136 9.68 -1.85 15.01
CA CYS A 136 10.09 -1.45 13.68
C CYS A 136 11.56 -1.75 13.40
N VAL A 137 11.86 -2.13 12.16
CA VAL A 137 13.20 -2.28 11.61
C VAL A 137 13.40 -1.20 10.57
N VAL A 138 14.24 -0.24 10.90
CA VAL A 138 14.44 1.02 10.16
C VAL A 138 15.80 0.90 9.48
N SER A 139 15.85 0.14 8.37
CA SER A 139 17.08 -0.21 7.65
C SER A 139 16.83 -0.68 6.21
N ALA A 140 17.90 -0.88 5.44
CA ALA A 140 17.83 -1.47 4.11
C ALA A 140 17.40 -2.95 4.15
N MET A 141 16.68 -3.41 3.12
CA MET A 141 16.09 -4.77 3.07
C MET A 141 17.08 -5.91 3.33
N ARG A 142 18.33 -5.78 2.89
CA ARG A 142 19.40 -6.79 3.11
C ARG A 142 19.69 -7.06 4.60
N GLU A 143 19.32 -6.12 5.47
CA GLU A 143 19.59 -6.17 6.91
C GLU A 143 18.36 -6.64 7.71
N TRP A 144 17.20 -6.86 7.06
CA TRP A 144 15.96 -7.18 7.76
C TRP A 144 15.96 -8.57 8.39
N GLN A 145 16.56 -9.57 7.75
CA GLN A 145 16.36 -10.97 8.11
C GLN A 145 16.66 -11.28 9.59
N ASP A 146 17.82 -10.82 10.08
CA ASP A 146 18.25 -11.09 11.45
C ASP A 146 17.42 -10.31 12.49
N ALA A 147 17.04 -9.06 12.17
CA ALA A 147 16.20 -8.26 13.05
C ALA A 147 14.78 -8.82 13.13
N LEU A 148 14.20 -9.20 11.99
CA LEU A 148 12.89 -9.84 11.90
C LEU A 148 12.85 -11.15 12.69
N ALA A 149 13.90 -11.98 12.61
CA ALA A 149 13.98 -13.23 13.35
C ALA A 149 13.95 -13.01 14.88
N ARG A 150 14.42 -11.86 15.36
CA ARG A 150 14.45 -11.52 16.78
C ARG A 150 13.17 -10.86 17.29
N ILE A 151 12.45 -10.08 16.47
CA ILE A 151 11.12 -9.54 16.84
C ILE A 151 9.97 -10.50 16.52
N ARG A 152 10.24 -11.57 15.78
CA ARG A 152 9.29 -12.63 15.49
C ARG A 152 8.68 -13.16 16.81
N PRO A 153 7.34 -13.25 16.92
CA PRO A 153 6.69 -13.95 18.03
C PRO A 153 7.13 -15.41 18.12
N ALA A 154 6.95 -16.05 19.27
CA ALA A 154 7.29 -17.47 19.47
C ALA A 154 6.59 -18.37 18.42
N ASP A 155 5.31 -18.14 18.18
CA ASP A 155 4.49 -18.90 17.23
C ASP A 155 4.56 -18.37 15.79
N GLY A 156 5.37 -17.34 15.53
CA GLY A 156 5.52 -16.71 14.21
C GLY A 156 4.47 -15.65 13.89
N PHE A 157 4.61 -15.02 12.72
CA PHE A 157 3.65 -14.03 12.24
C PHE A 157 2.44 -14.71 11.60
N GLU A 158 1.24 -14.28 11.96
CA GLU A 158 -0.04 -14.81 11.48
C GLU A 158 -0.59 -14.01 10.30
N LEU A 159 -0.27 -12.71 10.23
CA LEU A 159 -0.59 -11.83 9.10
C LEU A 159 0.66 -11.10 8.64
N VAL A 160 1.01 -11.26 7.37
CA VAL A 160 2.10 -10.49 6.74
C VAL A 160 1.56 -9.71 5.55
N VAL A 161 1.89 -8.43 5.46
CA VAL A 161 1.57 -7.57 4.32
C VAL A 161 2.86 -7.05 3.72
N LEU A 162 2.95 -7.10 2.39
CA LEU A 162 4.09 -6.59 1.63
C LEU A 162 3.59 -5.62 0.56
N ASP A 163 4.22 -4.44 0.47
CA ASP A 163 4.04 -3.49 -0.64
C ASP A 163 5.39 -3.17 -1.30
N PRO A 164 6.01 -4.13 -2.01
CA PRO A 164 7.34 -3.93 -2.56
C PRO A 164 7.34 -2.81 -3.61
N PRO A 165 8.46 -2.07 -3.76
CA PRO A 165 8.59 -0.99 -4.73
C PRO A 165 8.76 -1.53 -6.15
N TRP A 166 7.71 -2.15 -6.70
CA TRP A 166 7.76 -2.78 -8.01
C TRP A 166 8.15 -1.77 -9.10
N PRO A 167 9.04 -2.15 -10.03
CA PRO A 167 9.41 -1.29 -11.14
C PRO A 167 8.17 -0.88 -11.93
N SER A 168 8.00 0.43 -12.13
CA SER A 168 6.96 0.99 -12.97
C SER A 168 7.54 2.04 -13.91
N HIS A 169 6.95 2.22 -15.09
CA HIS A 169 7.36 3.28 -16.02
C HIS A 169 7.29 4.68 -15.38
N SER A 170 6.41 4.89 -14.40
CA SER A 170 6.36 6.11 -13.57
C SER A 170 7.57 6.25 -12.66
N ALA A 171 7.95 5.18 -11.94
CA ALA A 171 9.11 5.19 -11.04
C ALA A 171 10.44 5.31 -11.80
N GLN A 172 10.54 4.68 -12.98
CA GLN A 172 11.71 4.77 -13.86
C GLN A 172 11.98 6.19 -14.36
N ARG A 173 10.92 6.96 -14.70
CA ARG A 173 11.06 8.37 -15.11
C ARG A 173 11.47 9.30 -13.97
N ALA A 174 11.17 8.93 -12.72
CA ALA A 174 11.51 9.71 -11.53
C ALA A 174 12.95 9.45 -11.02
N ARG A 175 13.76 8.59 -11.69
CA ARG A 175 15.11 8.18 -11.28
C ARG A 175 15.21 7.64 -9.83
N ALA A 176 14.09 7.22 -9.24
CA ALA A 176 14.01 6.94 -7.81
C ALA A 176 14.55 5.56 -7.39
N TYR A 177 14.87 4.67 -8.34
CA TYR A 177 15.48 3.38 -8.06
C TYR A 177 16.43 3.01 -9.21
N GLU A 178 17.70 2.79 -8.89
CA GLU A 178 18.60 2.02 -9.75
C GLU A 178 17.90 0.70 -10.08
N THR A 179 17.99 0.23 -11.33
CA THR A 179 17.29 -0.94 -11.89
C THR A 179 17.80 -2.26 -11.30
N VAL A 180 17.75 -2.38 -9.98
CA VAL A 180 17.86 -3.62 -9.25
C VAL A 180 16.62 -4.43 -9.55
N ASP A 181 16.79 -5.70 -9.93
CA ASP A 181 15.68 -6.62 -10.06
C ASP A 181 15.07 -6.88 -8.67
N VAL A 182 14.10 -6.05 -8.29
CA VAL A 182 13.40 -6.10 -7.00
C VAL A 182 12.88 -7.50 -6.71
N ARG A 183 12.52 -8.29 -7.73
CA ARG A 183 12.07 -9.69 -7.57
C ARG A 183 13.18 -10.55 -7.02
N ARG A 184 14.34 -10.52 -7.68
CA ARG A 184 15.53 -11.28 -7.28
C ARG A 184 16.01 -10.86 -5.90
N VAL A 185 16.05 -9.56 -5.63
CA VAL A 185 16.56 -9.05 -4.35
C VAL A 185 15.60 -9.35 -3.21
N LEU A 186 14.29 -9.28 -3.43
CA LEU A 186 13.30 -9.69 -2.43
C LEU A 186 13.44 -11.18 -2.09
N ALA A 187 13.45 -12.05 -3.10
CA ALA A 187 13.61 -13.49 -2.89
C ALA A 187 14.94 -13.83 -2.19
N SER A 188 16.03 -13.18 -2.57
CA SER A 188 17.35 -13.51 -2.02
C SER A 188 17.59 -12.99 -0.59
N HIS A 189 16.98 -11.87 -0.19
CA HIS A 189 17.25 -11.26 1.12
C HIS A 189 16.18 -11.51 2.17
N VAL A 190 14.95 -11.86 1.75
CA VAL A 190 13.84 -12.11 2.67
C VAL A 190 13.43 -13.57 2.60
N ARG A 191 13.78 -14.33 3.63
CA ARG A 191 13.33 -15.69 3.86
C ARG A 191 12.10 -15.64 4.77
N LEU A 192 10.92 -15.49 4.18
CA LEU A 192 9.69 -15.29 4.95
C LEU A 192 9.25 -16.57 5.66
N GLY A 193 9.40 -17.75 5.04
CA GLY A 193 8.93 -19.04 5.59
C GLY A 193 9.24 -19.27 7.08
N PRO A 194 10.49 -19.13 7.55
CA PRO A 194 10.86 -19.26 8.97
C PRO A 194 10.25 -18.21 9.91
N LEU A 195 9.78 -17.07 9.38
CA LEU A 195 9.15 -16.01 10.17
C LEU A 195 7.65 -16.25 10.38
N LEU A 196 7.04 -17.10 9.56
CA LEU A 196 5.61 -17.38 9.58
C LEU A 196 5.24 -18.38 10.68
N SER A 197 3.96 -18.39 11.02
CA SER A 197 3.33 -19.41 11.84
C SER A 197 3.04 -20.68 11.05
N ASP A 198 3.36 -21.84 11.62
CA ASP A 198 3.06 -23.14 11.01
C ASP A 198 1.61 -23.57 11.24
N VAL A 199 0.93 -23.03 12.26
CA VAL A 199 -0.50 -23.32 12.53
C VAL A 199 -1.46 -22.51 11.64
N GLY A 200 -0.96 -21.48 10.97
CA GLY A 200 -1.70 -20.72 9.99
C GLY A 200 -1.20 -19.29 9.84
N SER A 201 -0.74 -18.93 8.64
CA SER A 201 -0.43 -17.54 8.30
C SER A 201 -1.09 -17.14 7.00
N VAL A 202 -1.50 -15.88 6.89
CA VAL A 202 -1.86 -15.25 5.62
C VAL A 202 -0.82 -14.20 5.25
N VAL A 203 -0.32 -14.29 4.02
CA VAL A 203 0.65 -13.36 3.44
C VAL A 203 -0.02 -12.66 2.28
N ILE A 204 0.01 -11.33 2.28
CA ILE A 204 -0.64 -10.50 1.28
C ILE A 204 0.43 -9.68 0.57
N VAL A 205 0.57 -9.87 -0.74
CA VAL A 205 1.51 -9.12 -1.57
C VAL A 205 0.74 -8.19 -2.49
N TRP A 206 0.87 -6.88 -2.27
CA TRP A 206 0.41 -5.88 -3.22
C TRP A 206 1.19 -6.01 -4.53
N CYS A 207 0.49 -5.94 -5.64
CA CYS A 207 1.08 -6.02 -6.98
C CYS A 207 0.61 -4.85 -7.85
N THR A 208 1.36 -4.61 -8.92
CA THR A 208 0.88 -3.75 -10.01
C THR A 208 0.00 -4.55 -10.96
N ASN A 209 -0.63 -3.87 -11.93
CA ASN A 209 -1.42 -4.54 -12.98
C ASN A 209 -0.56 -5.38 -13.97
N ASN A 210 0.70 -5.67 -13.64
CA ASN A 210 1.58 -6.50 -14.44
C ASN A 210 1.29 -7.99 -14.17
N LYS A 211 0.69 -8.69 -15.15
CA LYS A 211 0.39 -10.12 -15.02
C LYS A 211 1.64 -10.98 -14.79
N ALA A 212 2.74 -10.70 -15.49
CA ALA A 212 3.98 -11.46 -15.31
C ALA A 212 4.58 -11.30 -13.90
N LEU A 213 4.37 -10.15 -13.25
CA LEU A 213 4.71 -9.98 -11.83
C LEU A 213 3.81 -10.85 -10.96
N SER A 214 2.50 -10.82 -11.21
CA SER A 214 1.54 -11.60 -10.42
C SER A 214 1.82 -13.10 -10.54
N ASP A 215 2.07 -13.57 -11.75
CA ASP A 215 2.44 -14.96 -12.05
C ASP A 215 3.74 -15.36 -11.34
N TRP A 216 4.75 -14.49 -11.33
CA TRP A 216 5.99 -14.76 -10.59
C TRP A 216 5.77 -14.84 -9.08
N VAL A 217 4.96 -13.95 -8.50
CA VAL A 217 4.63 -14.01 -7.07
C VAL A 217 3.94 -15.34 -6.72
N VAL A 218 2.95 -15.75 -7.51
CA VAL A 218 2.19 -16.99 -7.27
C VAL A 218 3.01 -18.25 -7.52
N HIS A 219 3.80 -18.28 -8.60
CA HIS A 219 4.43 -19.52 -9.07
C HIS A 219 5.91 -19.66 -8.69
N ALA A 220 6.56 -18.60 -8.22
CA ALA A 220 7.95 -18.65 -7.75
C ALA A 220 8.08 -18.23 -6.28
N LEU A 221 7.66 -16.99 -5.95
CA LEU A 221 7.89 -16.43 -4.61
C LEU A 221 7.11 -17.17 -3.51
N PHE A 222 5.81 -17.42 -3.74
CA PHE A 222 4.99 -18.15 -2.76
C PHE A 222 5.51 -19.56 -2.48
N PRO A 223 5.80 -20.41 -3.49
CA PRO A 223 6.44 -21.71 -3.26
C PRO A 223 7.76 -21.62 -2.50
N GLU A 224 8.63 -20.64 -2.83
CA GLU A 224 9.91 -20.42 -2.14
C GLU A 224 9.71 -20.13 -0.65
N TRP A 225 8.63 -19.43 -0.28
CA TRP A 225 8.26 -19.16 1.11
C TRP A 225 7.39 -20.24 1.78
N GLY A 226 7.10 -21.33 1.07
CA GLY A 226 6.22 -22.40 1.55
C GLY A 226 4.76 -21.97 1.68
N LEU A 227 4.31 -21.07 0.80
CA LEU A 227 2.95 -20.56 0.75
C LEU A 227 2.17 -21.20 -0.39
N ARG A 228 0.90 -21.51 -0.13
CA ARG A 228 -0.09 -21.85 -1.15
C ARG A 228 -0.89 -20.62 -1.52
N HIS A 229 -0.97 -20.26 -2.80
CA HIS A 229 -1.90 -19.23 -3.26
C HIS A 229 -3.35 -19.67 -3.03
N VAL A 230 -4.17 -18.81 -2.42
CA VAL A 230 -5.57 -19.11 -2.12
C VAL A 230 -6.55 -18.09 -2.66
N ALA A 231 -6.12 -16.84 -2.87
CA ALA A 231 -6.99 -15.79 -3.37
C ALA A 231 -6.24 -14.66 -4.09
N THR A 232 -6.92 -14.01 -5.02
CA THR A 232 -6.52 -12.73 -5.61
C THR A 232 -7.59 -11.69 -5.33
N TRP A 233 -7.25 -10.66 -4.56
CA TRP A 233 -8.15 -9.56 -4.27
C TRP A 233 -7.72 -8.30 -5.03
N PHE A 234 -8.61 -7.32 -5.13
CA PHE A 234 -8.39 -6.11 -5.91
C PHE A 234 -8.88 -4.90 -5.13
N TRP A 235 -8.01 -3.91 -4.93
CA TRP A 235 -8.45 -2.61 -4.44
C TRP A 235 -8.93 -1.78 -5.61
N LEU A 236 -10.24 -1.57 -5.72
CA LEU A 236 -10.85 -0.62 -6.62
C LEU A 236 -10.77 0.80 -6.03
N LYS A 237 -10.04 1.66 -6.73
CA LYS A 237 -9.79 3.05 -6.37
C LYS A 237 -10.93 3.95 -6.82
N LEU A 238 -11.53 4.62 -5.85
CA LEU A 238 -12.67 5.50 -6.05
C LEU A 238 -12.34 6.95 -5.70
N THR A 239 -13.07 7.90 -6.29
CA THR A 239 -13.05 9.29 -5.88
C THR A 239 -13.82 9.48 -4.58
N ALA A 240 -13.40 10.47 -3.77
CA ALA A 240 -14.16 10.87 -2.61
C ALA A 240 -15.52 11.48 -3.03
N GLY A 241 -16.56 11.27 -2.22
CA GLY A 241 -17.89 11.80 -2.47
C GLY A 241 -18.74 10.87 -3.34
N ALA A 242 -18.67 11.02 -4.66
CA ALA A 242 -19.54 10.30 -5.60
C ALA A 242 -19.17 8.82 -5.83
N GLY A 243 -18.00 8.38 -5.37
CA GLY A 243 -17.56 6.98 -5.51
C GLY A 243 -17.30 6.58 -6.96
N GLU A 244 -16.87 7.53 -7.80
CA GLU A 244 -16.55 7.29 -9.20
C GLU A 244 -15.17 6.62 -9.33
N LEU A 245 -14.90 5.97 -10.46
CA LEU A 245 -13.59 5.39 -10.71
C LEU A 245 -12.53 6.48 -10.90
N VAL A 246 -11.40 6.39 -10.21
CA VAL A 246 -10.30 7.38 -10.33
C VAL A 246 -9.77 7.51 -11.77
N THR A 247 -9.87 6.45 -12.57
CA THR A 247 -9.44 6.45 -13.99
C THR A 247 -10.61 6.56 -14.98
N GLY A 248 -11.83 6.81 -14.51
CA GLY A 248 -13.05 6.96 -15.31
C GLY A 248 -13.65 5.67 -15.89
N SER A 249 -12.84 4.65 -16.22
CA SER A 249 -13.34 3.38 -16.77
C SER A 249 -12.49 2.16 -16.40
N VAL A 250 -13.16 1.02 -16.20
CA VAL A 250 -12.56 -0.32 -16.04
C VAL A 250 -11.92 -0.85 -17.33
N ASP A 251 -12.43 -0.40 -18.48
CA ASP A 251 -12.00 -0.85 -19.81
C ASP A 251 -10.79 -0.07 -20.33
N SER A 252 -10.30 0.91 -19.55
CA SER A 252 -9.11 1.68 -19.90
C SER A 252 -7.92 0.75 -20.21
N PRO A 253 -7.28 0.88 -21.38
CA PRO A 253 -6.14 0.03 -21.74
C PRO A 253 -4.82 0.49 -21.10
N HIS A 254 -4.77 1.71 -20.56
CA HIS A 254 -3.52 2.33 -20.09
C HIS A 254 -3.40 2.39 -18.57
N ARG A 255 -4.50 2.68 -17.87
CA ARG A 255 -4.53 2.75 -16.41
C ARG A 255 -5.80 2.11 -15.90
N LYS A 256 -5.63 1.03 -15.15
CA LYS A 256 -6.75 0.38 -14.45
C LYS A 256 -7.04 1.10 -13.13
N PRO A 257 -8.32 1.25 -12.75
CA PRO A 257 -8.69 1.85 -11.46
C PRO A 257 -8.49 0.88 -10.29
N TRP A 258 -7.70 -0.18 -10.44
CA TRP A 258 -7.46 -1.13 -9.36
C TRP A 258 -6.02 -1.56 -9.21
N GLU A 259 -5.69 -2.01 -8.01
CA GLU A 259 -4.44 -2.66 -7.66
C GLU A 259 -4.70 -4.10 -7.19
N PRO A 260 -4.07 -5.11 -7.82
CA PRO A 260 -4.14 -6.49 -7.35
C PRO A 260 -3.40 -6.68 -6.01
N MET A 261 -3.90 -7.62 -5.21
CA MET A 261 -3.20 -8.17 -4.06
C MET A 261 -3.35 -9.70 -4.06
N LEU A 262 -2.23 -10.40 -3.89
CA LEU A 262 -2.17 -11.86 -3.93
C LEU A 262 -2.07 -12.40 -2.51
N LEU A 263 -2.92 -13.36 -2.16
CA LEU A 263 -2.99 -13.95 -0.83
C LEU A 263 -2.42 -15.37 -0.88
N GLY A 264 -1.33 -15.58 -0.15
CA GLY A 264 -0.73 -16.89 0.12
C GLY A 264 -1.02 -17.31 1.56
N VAL A 265 -1.23 -18.61 1.78
CA VAL A 265 -1.42 -19.18 3.12
C VAL A 265 -0.33 -20.20 3.43
N ARG A 266 0.20 -20.16 4.66
CA ARG A 266 1.05 -21.21 5.23
C ARG A 266 0.21 -22.11 6.12
N GLY A 267 0.51 -23.41 6.10
CA GLY A 267 -0.24 -24.43 6.82
C GLY A 267 -1.57 -24.75 6.14
N ALA A 268 -2.46 -25.42 6.87
CA ALA A 268 -3.80 -25.78 6.40
C ALA A 268 -4.88 -25.37 7.42
N PRO A 269 -5.00 -24.08 7.77
CA PRO A 269 -6.00 -23.66 8.72
C PRO A 269 -7.42 -23.76 8.12
N ASP A 270 -8.41 -24.16 8.92
CA ASP A 270 -9.82 -24.35 8.51
C ASP A 270 -10.47 -23.12 7.84
N TRP A 271 -9.90 -21.93 8.04
CA TRP A 271 -10.40 -20.70 7.44
C TRP A 271 -9.83 -20.42 6.05
N ALA A 272 -8.75 -21.10 5.63
CA ALA A 272 -8.07 -20.82 4.37
C ALA A 272 -9.03 -20.92 3.17
N ASP A 273 -9.87 -21.96 3.16
CA ASP A 273 -10.82 -22.21 2.07
C ASP A 273 -12.09 -21.35 2.18
N ARG A 274 -12.25 -20.58 3.27
CA ARG A 274 -13.33 -19.61 3.44
C ARG A 274 -12.98 -18.25 2.84
N LEU A 275 -11.70 -17.98 2.59
CA LEU A 275 -11.27 -16.78 1.89
C LEU A 275 -11.87 -16.76 0.48
N PRO A 276 -12.61 -15.71 0.09
CA PRO A 276 -13.11 -15.61 -1.27
C PRO A 276 -11.94 -15.62 -2.26
N ALA A 277 -11.93 -16.57 -3.20
CA ALA A 277 -10.87 -16.68 -4.20
C ALA A 277 -10.68 -15.38 -5.00
N ARG A 278 -11.77 -14.63 -5.22
CA ARG A 278 -11.76 -13.28 -5.78
C ARG A 278 -12.57 -12.32 -4.91
N ARG A 279 -12.00 -11.17 -4.55
CA ARG A 279 -12.70 -10.09 -3.85
C ARG A 279 -12.33 -8.72 -4.41
N VAL A 280 -13.29 -7.82 -4.49
CA VAL A 280 -13.05 -6.40 -4.82
C VAL A 280 -13.30 -5.57 -3.56
N ILE A 281 -12.30 -4.80 -3.16
CA ILE A 281 -12.35 -3.86 -2.05
C ILE A 281 -12.49 -2.46 -2.67
N CYS A 282 -13.61 -1.80 -2.42
CA CYS A 282 -13.86 -0.45 -2.87
C CYS A 282 -13.37 0.54 -1.81
N ALA A 283 -12.39 1.39 -2.12
CA ALA A 283 -11.92 2.41 -1.17
C ALA A 283 -11.30 3.62 -1.89
N CYS A 284 -11.44 4.79 -1.28
CA CYS A 284 -10.79 6.02 -1.74
C CYS A 284 -9.31 6.03 -1.35
N PRO A 285 -8.39 6.37 -2.26
CA PRO A 285 -7.02 6.71 -1.87
C PRO A 285 -7.02 7.96 -0.98
N VAL A 286 -6.35 7.89 0.18
CA VAL A 286 -6.28 9.01 1.15
C VAL A 286 -4.91 9.70 1.19
N GLY A 287 -4.01 9.32 0.29
CA GLY A 287 -2.65 9.85 0.19
C GLY A 287 -1.79 8.99 -0.74
N HIS A 288 -0.57 9.47 -1.02
CA HIS A 288 0.34 8.76 -1.93
C HIS A 288 0.74 7.39 -1.34
N SER A 289 0.34 6.32 -2.03
CA SER A 289 0.59 4.92 -1.66
C SER A 289 -0.02 4.47 -0.32
N VAL A 290 -1.01 5.18 0.23
CA VAL A 290 -1.73 4.72 1.42
C VAL A 290 -2.76 3.68 1.02
N LYS A 291 -2.56 2.44 1.49
CA LYS A 291 -3.40 1.29 1.18
C LYS A 291 -4.57 1.14 2.18
N PRO A 292 -5.69 0.51 1.78
CA PRO A 292 -6.76 0.15 2.71
C PRO A 292 -6.28 -0.74 3.88
N PRO A 293 -6.97 -0.73 5.04
CA PRO A 293 -6.60 -1.47 6.24
C PRO A 293 -6.83 -2.99 6.09
N LEU A 294 -5.87 -3.71 5.51
CA LEU A 294 -6.05 -5.13 5.19
C LEU A 294 -6.34 -6.02 6.40
N GLU A 295 -5.82 -5.70 7.59
CA GLU A 295 -6.14 -6.45 8.81
C GLU A 295 -7.65 -6.50 9.07
N ALA A 296 -8.33 -5.35 9.09
CA ALA A 296 -9.77 -5.29 9.36
C ALA A 296 -10.58 -6.07 8.31
N ILE A 297 -10.13 -6.05 7.06
CA ILE A 297 -10.82 -6.69 5.94
C ILE A 297 -10.64 -8.22 5.97
N VAL A 298 -9.44 -8.69 6.32
CA VAL A 298 -9.11 -10.11 6.41
C VAL A 298 -9.67 -10.75 7.67
N ARG A 299 -9.72 -10.01 8.80
CA ARG A 299 -10.37 -10.43 10.05
C ARG A 299 -11.82 -10.86 9.87
N GLN A 300 -12.51 -10.38 8.84
CA GLN A 300 -13.88 -10.80 8.52
C GLN A 300 -13.98 -12.27 8.08
N HIS A 301 -12.87 -12.89 7.68
CA HIS A 301 -12.83 -14.24 7.11
C HIS A 301 -12.01 -15.24 7.92
N VAL A 302 -11.04 -14.73 8.70
CA VAL A 302 -10.26 -15.55 9.64
C VAL A 302 -10.93 -15.56 11.00
N ARG A 303 -10.77 -16.64 11.79
CA ARG A 303 -11.34 -16.69 13.16
C ARG A 303 -10.63 -15.66 14.05
N GLU A 304 -11.34 -15.11 15.04
CA GLU A 304 -10.82 -14.05 15.94
C GLU A 304 -9.51 -14.42 16.65
N ARG A 305 -9.31 -15.71 16.94
CA ARG A 305 -8.08 -16.23 17.56
C ARG A 305 -6.88 -16.35 16.62
N SER A 306 -7.09 -16.17 15.31
CA SER A 306 -6.03 -16.32 14.30
C SER A 306 -5.10 -15.12 14.21
N PHE A 307 -5.46 -13.97 14.82
CA PHE A 307 -4.58 -12.80 14.89
C PHE A 307 -4.53 -12.33 16.34
N ALA A 308 -3.61 -12.92 17.12
CA ALA A 308 -3.33 -12.43 18.46
C ALA A 308 -3.05 -10.91 18.42
N PRO A 309 -3.46 -10.15 19.46
CA PRO A 309 -3.43 -8.69 19.40
C PRO A 309 -2.01 -8.10 19.29
N ASP A 310 -0.98 -8.84 19.68
CA ASP A 310 0.35 -8.28 19.98
C ASP A 310 1.45 -8.93 19.13
N GLY A 311 2.01 -8.16 18.20
CA GLY A 311 3.24 -8.50 17.50
C GLY A 311 3.14 -9.63 16.46
N THR A 312 1.98 -10.29 16.30
CA THR A 312 1.80 -11.37 15.29
C THR A 312 1.55 -10.88 13.88
N LYS A 313 1.65 -9.57 13.66
CA LYS A 313 1.42 -8.91 12.37
C LYS A 313 2.72 -8.27 11.88
N LEU A 314 3.05 -8.46 10.61
CA LEU A 314 4.25 -7.91 9.99
C LEU A 314 3.92 -7.13 8.72
N GLU A 315 4.41 -5.90 8.60
CA GLU A 315 4.40 -5.13 7.37
C GLU A 315 5.83 -4.98 6.82
N LEU A 316 6.09 -5.46 5.62
CA LEU A 316 7.36 -5.26 4.91
C LEU A 316 7.21 -4.15 3.87
N PHE A 317 8.27 -3.37 3.69
CA PHE A 317 8.25 -2.10 2.94
C PHE A 317 7.31 -1.07 3.56
N ALA A 318 7.18 -1.12 4.89
CA ALA A 318 6.30 -0.24 5.65
C ALA A 318 6.73 1.23 5.52
N ARG A 319 5.76 2.13 5.66
CA ARG A 319 5.97 3.57 5.79
C ARG A 319 5.28 4.16 7.03
N GLU A 320 4.41 3.37 7.65
CA GLU A 320 3.60 3.69 8.82
C GLU A 320 3.83 2.61 9.87
N LEU A 321 3.83 2.99 11.15
CA LEU A 321 3.79 2.02 12.25
C LEU A 321 2.36 1.94 12.80
N ARG A 322 1.95 0.75 13.20
CA ARG A 322 0.60 0.48 13.72
C ARG A 322 0.67 -0.28 15.03
N THR A 323 -0.33 -0.07 15.89
CA THR A 323 -0.46 -0.77 17.16
C THR A 323 -0.52 -2.29 16.94
N GLY A 324 0.32 -3.05 17.65
CA GLY A 324 0.36 -4.52 17.52
C GLY A 324 1.09 -5.02 16.27
N TRP A 325 1.73 -4.15 15.47
CA TRP A 325 2.46 -4.52 14.25
C TRP A 325 3.97 -4.44 14.43
N CYS A 326 4.66 -5.38 13.79
CA CYS A 326 6.05 -5.25 13.40
C CYS A 326 6.13 -4.63 12.01
N SER A 327 7.01 -3.66 11.78
CA SER A 327 7.14 -2.97 10.50
C SER A 327 8.60 -2.91 10.05
N ALA A 328 8.93 -3.35 8.84
CA ALA A 328 10.28 -3.23 8.29
C ALA A 328 10.29 -2.42 6.99
N GLY A 329 11.24 -1.49 6.89
CA GLY A 329 11.29 -0.52 5.81
C GLY A 329 12.48 0.40 5.97
N ASP A 330 13.11 0.80 4.88
CA ASP A 330 14.05 1.92 4.86
C ASP A 330 13.35 3.28 5.09
N GLN A 331 12.02 3.29 5.02
CA GLN A 331 11.14 4.41 5.32
C GLN A 331 10.08 4.05 6.37
N ALA A 332 10.27 3.01 7.19
CA ALA A 332 9.26 2.48 8.13
C ALA A 332 8.64 3.54 9.07
N VAL A 333 9.38 4.60 9.38
CA VAL A 333 8.94 5.69 10.27
C VAL A 333 8.47 6.95 9.51
N ALA A 334 8.39 6.93 8.18
CA ALA A 334 8.17 8.12 7.36
C ALA A 334 6.85 8.86 7.68
N LEU A 335 5.81 8.12 8.10
CA LEU A 335 4.50 8.67 8.48
C LEU A 335 4.33 8.88 10.00
N GLN A 336 5.40 8.72 10.78
CA GLN A 336 5.34 8.85 12.23
C GLN A 336 5.73 10.23 12.76
N ALA A 337 6.21 11.15 11.91
CA ALA A 337 6.57 12.49 12.38
C ALA A 337 5.33 13.27 12.83
N GLU A 338 5.43 13.99 13.96
CA GLU A 338 4.32 14.78 14.55
C GLU A 338 3.59 15.68 13.55
N GLY A 339 4.32 16.27 12.59
CA GLY A 339 3.75 17.13 11.54
C GLY A 339 2.67 16.44 10.68
N TRP A 340 2.73 15.12 10.52
CA TRP A 340 1.68 14.35 9.83
C TRP A 340 0.37 14.29 10.61
N TYR A 341 0.45 14.27 11.95
CA TYR A 341 -0.71 14.19 12.83
C TYR A 341 -1.27 15.59 13.16
N CYS A 342 -0.40 16.57 13.41
CA CYS A 342 -0.80 17.93 13.82
C CYS A 342 -1.32 18.81 12.66
N ALA A 343 -1.05 18.47 11.40
CA ALA A 343 -1.68 19.13 10.24
C ALA A 343 -3.18 18.78 10.10
N ARG A 344 -3.63 17.65 10.68
CA ARG A 344 -5.02 17.15 10.59
C ARG A 344 -5.98 17.73 11.63
N ALA A 345 -5.49 18.11 12.82
CA ALA A 345 -6.34 18.68 13.86
C ALA A 345 -6.84 20.11 13.55
N ARG A 346 -6.14 20.83 12.66
CA ARG A 346 -6.47 22.22 12.28
C ARG A 346 -7.40 22.37 11.08
N SER A 347 -7.74 21.28 10.39
CA SER A 347 -8.61 21.29 9.20
C SER A 347 -10.01 20.73 9.43
N SER A 348 -10.33 20.28 10.64
CA SER A 348 -11.70 19.90 11.00
C SER A 348 -12.51 21.18 11.27
N PRO A 349 -13.65 21.43 10.58
CA PRO A 349 -14.54 22.51 10.98
C PRO A 349 -15.05 22.26 12.40
N PRO A 350 -15.23 23.31 13.24
CA PRO A 350 -15.83 23.12 14.55
C PRO A 350 -17.22 22.48 14.40
N PRO A 351 -17.66 21.64 15.37
CA PRO A 351 -19.00 21.10 15.36
C PRO A 351 -20.01 22.26 15.25
N PRO A 352 -21.10 22.10 14.50
CA PRO A 352 -22.10 23.15 14.37
C PRO A 352 -22.54 23.55 15.78
N GLY A 353 -22.32 24.83 16.09
CA GLY A 353 -22.65 25.39 17.39
C GLY A 353 -24.10 25.11 17.71
N VAL A 354 -24.35 24.61 18.92
CA VAL A 354 -25.68 24.65 19.51
C VAL A 354 -26.00 26.12 19.68
N GLY A 355 -26.73 26.68 18.71
CA GLY A 355 -27.26 28.03 18.80
C GLY A 355 -28.18 28.11 20.02
N GLY A 356 -27.89 29.07 20.90
CA GLY A 356 -28.82 29.55 21.91
C GLY A 356 -29.80 30.55 21.33
#